data_AF-A0A151ICH4-F1
#
_entry.id   AF-A0A151ICH4-F1
#
_cell.length_a   1.000
_cell.length_b   1.000
_cell.length_c   1.000
_cell.angle_alpha   90.00
_cell.angle_beta   90.00
_cell.angle_gamma   90.00
#
_symmetry.space_group_name_H-M   'P 1'
#
loop_
_entity.id
_entity.type
_entity.pdbx_description
1 polymer ?
#
loop_
_entity_poly.entity_id
_entity_poly.type
_entity_poly.pdbx_seq_one_letter_code
_entity_poly.pdbx_strand_id
1 'polypeptide(L)'
;MTKSLQSALAPLFITSSFHSLSLFEYPIGQPRLYSSCLYALAKWSIVMYLYYPLFIYTWQNHFGQFIRFFLNILIAYISVFVSLYRYKELKVCLHELSIVDDTLEALGAPKKYRVLRKWILRIIIGWNIYNFIDFVKSFITSGLSYSFKHTFRYYFVFITVIYSNYTIASSALICGTVLGYTSSRFHRVNNLLRIIYSDIFENNADYRCTRQNRSILVSQWITGAMNRKQHMWIIM
;
A
#
# COMPACT_ATOMS: atom_id res chain seq x y z
N MET A 1 8.68 11.22 19.20
CA MET A 1 7.65 12.05 18.55
C MET A 1 7.75 11.80 17.04
N THR A 2 6.74 11.19 16.39
CA THR A 2 6.79 10.90 14.94
C THR A 2 6.59 12.20 14.15
N LYS A 3 7.69 12.78 13.66
CA LYS A 3 7.67 14.09 12.99
C LYS A 3 7.25 14.03 11.52
N SER A 4 7.37 12.87 10.85
CA SER A 4 7.08 12.72 9.43
C SER A 4 6.17 11.53 9.14
N LEU A 5 5.45 11.60 8.02
CA LEU A 5 4.63 10.51 7.47
C LEU A 5 5.49 9.24 7.24
N GLN A 6 6.71 9.41 6.72
CA GLN A 6 7.64 8.31 6.51
C GLN A 6 8.01 7.60 7.82
N SER A 7 8.17 8.35 8.92
CA SER A 7 8.41 7.78 10.26
C SER A 7 7.18 7.01 10.79
N ALA A 8 5.97 7.44 10.44
CA ALA A 8 4.75 6.73 10.82
C ALA A 8 4.59 5.39 10.08
N LEU A 9 4.99 5.34 8.81
CA LEU A 9 4.96 4.15 7.95
C LEU A 9 6.19 3.26 8.10
N ALA A 10 7.25 3.72 8.78
CA ALA A 10 8.50 2.98 8.94
C ALA A 10 8.33 1.52 9.41
N PRO A 11 7.46 1.18 10.39
CA PRO A 11 7.25 -0.21 10.77
C PRO A 11 6.81 -1.10 9.59
N LEU A 12 5.93 -0.57 8.73
CA LEU A 12 5.44 -1.27 7.54
C LEU A 12 6.59 -1.47 6.53
N PHE A 13 7.38 -0.42 6.27
CA PHE A 13 8.51 -0.49 5.35
C PHE A 13 9.62 -1.43 5.84
N ILE A 14 9.89 -1.47 7.14
CA ILE A 14 10.84 -2.42 7.73
C ILE A 14 10.32 -3.85 7.59
N THR A 15 9.05 -4.11 7.90
CA THR A 15 8.50 -5.46 7.72
C THR A 15 8.49 -5.89 6.25
N SER A 16 8.28 -4.96 5.33
CA SER A 16 8.25 -5.26 3.90
C SER A 16 9.64 -5.41 3.29
N SER A 17 10.69 -4.79 3.85
CA SER A 17 12.07 -4.96 3.35
C SER A 17 12.58 -6.38 3.59
N PHE A 18 12.21 -6.97 4.73
CA PHE A 18 12.46 -8.40 5.00
C PHE A 18 11.82 -9.32 3.96
N HIS A 19 10.76 -8.89 3.28
CA HIS A 19 10.08 -9.63 2.22
C HIS A 19 10.52 -9.22 0.82
N SER A 20 11.58 -8.42 0.71
CA SER A 20 12.09 -7.86 -0.55
C SER A 20 11.10 -6.95 -1.28
N LEU A 21 10.09 -6.43 -0.57
CA LEU A 21 9.06 -5.53 -1.11
C LEU A 21 9.41 -4.04 -0.97
N SER A 22 10.47 -3.72 -0.24
CA SER A 22 10.96 -2.35 -0.07
C SER A 22 12.49 -2.35 -0.04
N LEU A 23 13.08 -1.20 -0.39
CA LEU A 23 14.53 -1.06 -0.37
C LEU A 23 15.06 -1.05 1.06
N PHE A 24 16.20 -1.71 1.27
CA PHE A 24 16.99 -1.53 2.48
C PHE A 24 17.51 -0.09 2.54
N GLU A 25 16.90 0.70 3.40
CA GLU A 25 17.40 2.01 3.85
C GLU A 25 18.04 1.83 5.23
N TYR A 26 19.23 1.22 5.28
CA TYR A 26 20.06 1.18 6.48
C TYR A 26 21.45 1.72 6.17
N PRO A 27 21.84 2.91 6.68
CA PRO A 27 21.07 3.86 7.51
C PRO A 27 19.91 4.57 6.75
N ILE A 28 18.91 5.03 7.52
CA ILE A 28 17.72 5.73 7.01
C ILE A 28 18.15 6.96 6.19
N GLY A 29 17.70 7.04 4.94
CA GLY A 29 18.02 8.15 4.03
C GLY A 29 18.96 7.78 2.88
N GLN A 30 19.65 6.64 2.93
CA GLN A 30 20.50 6.14 1.84
C GLN A 30 19.91 4.85 1.23
N PRO A 31 19.07 4.94 0.19
CA PRO A 31 18.52 3.76 -0.47
C PRO A 31 19.62 2.98 -1.20
N ARG A 32 19.94 1.77 -0.73
CA ARG A 32 20.89 0.87 -1.41
C ARG A 32 20.15 -0.02 -2.39
N LEU A 33 19.80 0.56 -3.55
CA LEU A 33 19.00 -0.10 -4.57
C LEU A 33 19.66 -1.37 -5.10
N TYR A 34 20.97 -1.33 -5.34
CA TYR A 34 21.74 -2.48 -5.80
C TYR A 34 21.79 -3.62 -4.77
N SER A 35 22.10 -3.31 -3.50
CA SER A 35 22.11 -4.31 -2.43
C SER A 35 20.73 -4.93 -2.17
N SER A 36 19.67 -4.13 -2.28
CA SER A 36 18.29 -4.63 -2.13
C SER A 36 17.88 -5.52 -3.29
N CYS A 37 18.29 -5.19 -4.51
CA CYS A 37 18.05 -6.00 -5.70
C CYS A 37 18.83 -7.32 -5.63
N LEU A 38 20.11 -7.28 -5.27
CA LEU A 38 20.92 -8.50 -5.05
C LEU A 38 20.35 -9.36 -3.93
N TYR A 39 19.91 -8.76 -2.82
CA TYR A 39 19.25 -9.49 -1.73
C TYR A 39 17.96 -10.15 -2.22
N ALA A 40 17.12 -9.41 -2.96
CA ALA A 40 15.90 -9.94 -3.53
C ALA A 40 16.20 -11.11 -4.47
N LEU A 41 17.13 -10.94 -5.41
CA LEU A 41 17.55 -11.99 -6.33
C LEU A 41 18.09 -13.21 -5.58
N ALA A 42 19.05 -13.04 -4.67
CA ALA A 42 19.62 -14.14 -3.92
C ALA A 42 18.56 -14.90 -3.11
N LYS A 43 17.69 -14.16 -2.40
CA LYS A 43 16.61 -14.75 -1.61
C LYS A 43 15.63 -15.52 -2.50
N TRP A 44 15.16 -14.90 -3.58
CA TRP A 44 14.19 -15.53 -4.49
C TRP A 44 14.82 -16.69 -5.27
N SER A 45 16.12 -16.65 -5.59
CA SER A 45 16.85 -17.77 -6.19
C SER A 45 16.95 -18.96 -5.25
N ILE A 46 17.30 -18.74 -3.97
CA ILE A 46 17.30 -19.81 -2.94
C ILE A 46 15.90 -20.40 -2.81
N VAL A 47 14.90 -19.53 -2.73
CA VAL A 47 13.49 -19.89 -2.64
C VAL A 47 13.06 -20.74 -3.85
N MET A 48 13.39 -20.35 -5.08
CA MET A 48 13.08 -21.09 -6.31
C MET A 48 13.83 -22.42 -6.38
N TYR A 49 15.09 -22.47 -5.96
CA TYR A 49 15.87 -23.70 -5.91
C TYR A 49 15.22 -24.73 -4.97
N LEU A 50 14.78 -24.29 -3.79
CA LEU A 50 14.05 -25.15 -2.86
C LEU A 50 12.66 -25.53 -3.37
N TYR A 51 12.03 -24.72 -4.22
CA TYR A 51 10.72 -25.02 -4.81
C TYR A 51 10.77 -26.01 -5.95
N TYR A 52 11.87 -26.07 -6.71
CA TYR A 52 11.98 -26.91 -7.89
C TYR A 52 11.58 -28.39 -7.69
N PRO A 53 12.09 -29.13 -6.69
CA PRO A 53 11.68 -30.53 -6.47
C PRO A 53 10.23 -30.65 -6.00
N LEU A 54 9.70 -29.63 -5.33
CA LEU A 54 8.32 -29.59 -4.89
C LEU A 54 7.36 -29.40 -6.08
N PHE A 55 7.74 -28.50 -6.98
CA PHE A 55 7.02 -28.12 -8.19
C PHE A 55 6.80 -29.32 -9.10
N ILE A 56 7.86 -30.08 -9.39
CA ILE A 56 7.82 -31.31 -10.21
C ILE A 56 6.83 -32.32 -9.64
N TYR A 57 6.85 -32.52 -8.33
CA TYR A 57 5.96 -33.50 -7.70
C TYR A 57 4.50 -33.06 -7.68
N THR A 58 4.23 -31.79 -7.36
CA THR A 58 2.86 -31.27 -7.39
C THR A 58 2.30 -31.28 -8.81
N TRP A 59 3.15 -31.03 -9.82
CA TRP A 59 2.78 -31.18 -11.22
C TRP A 59 2.36 -32.62 -11.53
N GLN A 60 3.17 -33.60 -11.12
CA GLN A 60 2.94 -35.01 -11.42
C GLN A 60 1.73 -35.61 -10.69
N ASN A 61 1.50 -35.26 -9.42
CA ASN A 61 0.51 -35.93 -8.59
C ASN A 61 -0.79 -35.13 -8.38
N HIS A 62 -0.73 -33.80 -8.43
CA HIS A 62 -1.85 -32.92 -8.08
C HIS A 62 -1.90 -31.67 -8.96
N PHE A 63 -2.19 -31.84 -10.25
CA PHE A 63 -2.17 -30.77 -11.26
C PHE A 63 -3.01 -29.53 -10.88
N GLY A 64 -4.18 -29.71 -10.25
CA GLY A 64 -4.99 -28.56 -9.78
C GLY A 64 -4.32 -27.75 -8.67
N GLN A 65 -3.67 -28.41 -7.71
CA GLN A 65 -2.92 -27.72 -6.65
C GLN A 65 -1.67 -27.04 -7.20
N PHE A 66 -1.05 -27.67 -8.20
CA PHE A 66 0.08 -27.12 -8.93
C PHE A 66 -0.24 -25.76 -9.57
N ILE A 67 -1.36 -25.65 -10.31
CA ILE A 67 -1.75 -24.37 -10.94
C ILE A 67 -1.90 -23.27 -9.89
N ARG A 68 -2.58 -23.56 -8.78
CA ARG A 68 -2.80 -22.58 -7.70
C ARG A 68 -1.47 -22.12 -7.08
N PHE A 69 -0.57 -23.07 -6.85
CA PHE A 69 0.75 -22.79 -6.29
C PHE A 69 1.62 -21.95 -7.24
N PHE A 70 1.64 -22.30 -8.53
CA PHE A 70 2.36 -21.57 -9.56
C PHE A 70 1.86 -20.12 -9.69
N LEU A 71 0.53 -19.93 -9.78
CA LEU A 71 -0.07 -18.60 -9.85
C LEU A 71 0.28 -17.75 -8.62
N ASN A 72 0.23 -18.31 -7.41
CA ASN A 72 0.61 -17.59 -6.20
C ASN A 72 2.07 -17.14 -6.20
N ILE A 73 3.01 -18.00 -6.64
CA ILE A 73 4.42 -17.63 -6.75
C ILE A 73 4.61 -16.53 -7.81
N LEU A 74 3.95 -16.66 -8.95
CA LEU A 74 4.01 -15.66 -10.03
C LEU A 74 3.51 -14.29 -9.55
N ILE A 75 2.37 -14.25 -8.86
CA ILE A 75 1.83 -13.00 -8.30
C ILE A 75 2.79 -12.41 -7.26
N ALA A 76 3.38 -13.24 -6.38
CA ALA A 76 4.35 -12.77 -5.41
C ALA A 76 5.60 -12.17 -6.09
N TYR A 77 6.09 -12.80 -7.16
CA TYR A 77 7.22 -12.30 -7.94
C TYR A 77 6.88 -10.96 -8.61
N ILE A 78 5.75 -10.88 -9.33
CA ILE A 78 5.28 -9.63 -9.95
C ILE A 78 5.14 -8.54 -8.90
N SER A 79 4.58 -8.86 -7.73
CA SER A 79 4.45 -7.93 -6.61
C SER A 79 5.80 -7.37 -6.15
N VAL A 80 6.82 -8.22 -6.03
CA VAL A 80 8.19 -7.79 -5.68
C VAL A 80 8.76 -6.88 -6.77
N PHE A 81 8.65 -7.25 -8.04
CA PHE A 81 9.15 -6.43 -9.14
C PHE A 81 8.47 -5.07 -9.20
N VAL A 82 7.14 -5.04 -9.12
CA VAL A 82 6.36 -3.79 -9.11
C VAL A 82 6.76 -2.91 -7.93
N SER A 83 6.91 -3.51 -6.74
CA SER A 83 7.29 -2.76 -5.54
C SER A 83 8.70 -2.15 -5.61
N LEU A 84 9.67 -2.88 -6.18
CA LEU A 84 11.04 -2.38 -6.38
C LEU A 84 11.08 -1.30 -7.45
N TYR A 85 10.38 -1.50 -8.57
CA TYR A 85 10.34 -0.54 -9.68
C TYR A 85 9.67 0.78 -9.27
N ARG A 86 8.51 0.70 -8.59
CA ARG A 86 7.73 1.87 -8.18
C ARG A 86 8.16 2.47 -6.85
N TYR A 87 9.22 1.98 -6.22
CA TYR A 87 9.67 2.49 -4.93
C TYR A 87 10.01 3.99 -4.98
N LYS A 88 10.65 4.44 -6.07
CA LYS A 88 11.00 5.86 -6.24
C LYS A 88 9.76 6.74 -6.33
N GLU A 89 8.76 6.31 -7.10
CA GLU A 89 7.47 7.01 -7.22
C GLU A 89 6.74 7.05 -5.88
N LEU A 90 6.71 5.93 -5.15
CA LEU A 90 6.12 5.84 -3.83
C LEU A 90 6.75 6.85 -2.87
N LYS A 91 8.09 7.00 -2.90
CA LYS A 91 8.81 7.96 -2.03
C LYS A 91 8.47 9.41 -2.36
N VAL A 92 8.37 9.76 -3.65
CA VAL A 92 7.93 11.09 -4.09
C VAL A 92 6.50 11.34 -3.64
N CYS A 93 5.59 10.38 -3.84
CA CYS A 93 4.21 10.48 -3.40
C CYS A 93 4.09 10.71 -1.87
N LEU A 94 4.87 9.99 -1.06
CA LEU A 94 4.89 10.21 0.40
C LEU A 94 5.44 11.58 0.79
N HIS A 95 6.40 12.12 0.03
CA HIS A 95 6.93 13.45 0.25
C HIS A 95 5.90 14.53 -0.08
N GLU A 96 5.25 14.46 -1.25
CA GLU A 96 4.17 15.38 -1.62
C GLU A 96 3.03 15.33 -0.61
N LEU A 97 2.67 14.13 -0.16
CA LEU A 97 1.63 13.95 0.86
C LEU A 97 2.02 14.54 2.22
N SER A 98 3.31 14.56 2.55
CA SER A 98 3.80 15.25 3.74
C SER A 98 3.67 16.77 3.63
N ILE A 99 3.87 17.34 2.44
CA ILE A 99 3.67 18.77 2.18
C ILE A 99 2.17 19.12 2.31
N VAL A 100 1.28 18.28 1.76
CA VAL A 100 -0.18 18.44 1.92
C VAL A 100 -0.60 18.37 3.39
N ASP A 101 0.07 17.54 4.19
CA ASP A 101 -0.20 17.49 5.63
C ASP A 101 0.28 18.74 6.36
N ASP A 102 1.41 19.32 5.96
CA ASP A 102 1.95 20.57 6.53
C ASP A 102 1.04 21.76 6.21
N THR A 103 0.51 21.84 4.98
CA THR A 103 -0.45 22.89 4.60
C THR A 103 -1.78 22.72 5.33
N LEU A 104 -2.28 21.49 5.47
CA LEU A 104 -3.47 21.21 6.27
C LEU A 104 -3.28 21.55 7.75
N GLU A 105 -2.08 21.34 8.31
CA GLU A 105 -1.75 21.75 9.67
C GLU A 105 -1.75 23.27 9.83
N ALA A 106 -1.18 24.01 8.88
CA ALA A 106 -1.22 25.48 8.87
C ALA A 106 -2.65 26.02 8.79
N LEU A 107 -3.57 25.27 8.16
CA LEU A 107 -4.99 25.56 8.07
C LEU A 107 -5.81 25.07 9.28
N GLY A 108 -5.14 24.59 10.34
CA GLY A 108 -5.77 24.19 11.61
C GLY A 108 -6.15 22.71 11.71
N ALA A 109 -5.85 21.86 10.73
CA ALA A 109 -6.15 20.43 10.79
C ALA A 109 -4.97 19.61 11.39
N PRO A 110 -5.14 18.95 12.55
CA PRO A 110 -4.03 18.33 13.25
C PRO A 110 -3.44 17.10 12.52
N LYS A 111 -2.12 16.92 12.64
CA LYS A 111 -1.38 15.74 12.16
C LYS A 111 -1.76 14.49 12.96
N LYS A 112 -2.22 13.44 12.27
CA LYS A 112 -2.64 12.16 12.88
C LYS A 112 -1.60 11.03 12.77
N TYR A 113 -0.32 11.35 12.56
CA TYR A 113 0.75 10.36 12.37
C TYR A 113 0.89 9.33 13.49
N ARG A 114 0.69 9.75 14.75
CA ARG A 114 0.74 8.83 15.90
C ARG A 114 -0.38 7.79 15.85
N VAL A 115 -1.57 8.20 15.43
CA VAL A 115 -2.73 7.31 15.27
C VAL A 115 -2.49 6.35 14.12
N LEU A 116 -1.99 6.85 12.98
CA LEU A 116 -1.63 6.04 11.83
C LEU A 116 -0.60 4.95 12.19
N ARG A 117 0.49 5.33 12.88
CA ARG A 117 1.52 4.39 13.32
C ARG A 117 0.98 3.30 14.25
N LYS A 118 0.11 3.67 15.21
CA LYS A 118 -0.54 2.68 16.11
C LYS A 118 -1.44 1.73 15.34
N TRP A 119 -2.18 2.24 14.35
CA TRP A 119 -3.03 1.44 13.48
C TRP A 119 -2.22 0.44 12.65
N ILE A 120 -1.13 0.90 12.02
CA ILE A 120 -0.23 0.04 11.24
C ILE A 120 0.38 -1.05 12.11
N LEU A 121 0.89 -0.69 13.30
CA LEU A 121 1.44 -1.67 14.24
C LEU A 121 0.40 -2.73 14.64
N ARG A 122 -0.85 -2.33 14.89
CA ARG A 122 -1.94 -3.27 15.21
C ARG A 122 -2.22 -4.24 14.06
N ILE A 123 -2.22 -3.75 12.81
CA ILE A 123 -2.42 -4.60 11.62
C ILE A 123 -1.26 -5.60 11.48
N ILE A 124 -0.01 -5.15 11.62
CA ILE A 124 1.17 -6.01 11.55
C ILE A 124 1.11 -7.09 12.63
N ILE A 125 0.81 -6.74 13.88
CA ILE A 125 0.73 -7.70 14.98
C ILE A 125 -0.38 -8.73 14.72
N GLY A 126 -1.58 -8.27 14.34
CA GLY A 126 -2.71 -9.15 14.05
C GLY A 126 -2.40 -10.13 12.91
N TRP A 127 -1.75 -9.65 11.85
CA TRP A 127 -1.32 -10.47 10.72
C TRP A 127 -0.30 -11.53 11.13
N ASN A 128 0.69 -11.19 11.96
CA ASN A 128 1.67 -12.15 12.48
C ASN A 128 1.01 -13.24 13.34
N ILE A 129 0.08 -12.87 14.22
CA ILE A 129 -0.67 -13.81 15.06
C ILE A 129 -1.49 -14.77 14.19
N TYR A 130 -2.17 -14.26 13.16
CA TYR A 130 -2.97 -15.09 12.25
C TYR A 130 -2.12 -16.16 11.55
N ASN A 131 -0.97 -15.78 11.01
CA ASN A 131 -0.05 -16.73 10.36
C ASN A 131 0.50 -17.77 11.36
N PHE A 132 0.75 -17.36 12.61
CA PHE A 132 1.20 -18.28 13.64
C PHE A 132 0.14 -19.31 14.03
N ILE A 133 -1.13 -18.90 14.14
CA ILE A 133 -2.25 -19.81 14.42
C ILE A 133 -2.41 -20.82 13.28
N ASP A 134 -2.36 -20.36 12.03
CA ASP A 134 -2.46 -21.24 10.86
C ASP A 134 -1.29 -22.24 10.81
N PHE A 135 -0.09 -21.79 11.18
CA PHE A 135 1.08 -22.65 11.33
C PHE A 135 0.91 -23.74 12.39
N VAL A 136 0.45 -23.40 13.59
CA VAL A 136 0.20 -24.38 14.65
C VAL A 136 -0.87 -25.39 14.24
N LYS A 137 -1.95 -24.92 13.59
CA LYS A 137 -3.03 -25.79 13.11
C LYS A 137 -2.51 -26.81 12.08
N SER A 138 -1.73 -26.36 11.12
CA SER A 138 -1.12 -27.24 10.11
C SER A 138 -0.11 -28.20 10.74
N PHE A 139 0.59 -27.79 11.79
CA PHE A 139 1.49 -28.66 12.53
C PHE A 139 0.79 -29.82 13.23
N ILE A 140 -0.28 -29.51 13.98
CA ILE A 140 -1.06 -30.54 14.67
C ILE A 140 -1.71 -31.50 13.66
N THR A 141 -2.30 -30.96 12.59
CA THR A 141 -3.00 -31.78 11.58
C THR A 141 -2.04 -32.72 10.84
N SER A 142 -0.87 -32.22 10.44
CA SER A 142 0.11 -33.04 9.70
C SER A 142 0.84 -34.03 10.61
N GLY A 143 1.08 -33.70 11.88
CA GLY A 143 1.67 -34.61 12.87
C GLY A 143 0.79 -35.81 13.19
N LEU A 144 -0.54 -35.67 13.12
CA LEU A 144 -1.49 -36.77 13.36
C LEU A 144 -1.70 -37.69 12.15
N SER A 145 -1.47 -37.20 10.92
CA SER A 145 -1.87 -37.92 9.70
C SER A 145 -0.72 -38.52 8.87
N TYR A 146 0.54 -38.09 9.06
CA TYR A 146 1.63 -38.46 8.16
C TYR A 146 2.89 -38.99 8.87
N SER A 147 3.56 -39.95 8.23
CA SER A 147 4.91 -40.39 8.59
C SER A 147 5.93 -39.25 8.45
N PHE A 148 6.91 -39.19 9.37
CA PHE A 148 7.88 -38.10 9.56
C PHE A 148 8.47 -37.51 8.25
N LYS A 149 8.77 -38.37 7.27
CA LYS A 149 9.34 -37.97 5.96
C LYS A 149 8.35 -37.22 5.07
N HIS A 150 7.07 -37.61 5.09
CA HIS A 150 5.99 -36.91 4.40
C HIS A 150 5.59 -35.62 5.13
N THR A 151 5.72 -35.61 6.47
CA THR A 151 5.45 -34.44 7.30
C THR A 151 6.41 -33.30 7.00
N PHE A 152 7.73 -33.56 6.93
CA PHE A 152 8.72 -32.52 6.60
C PHE A 152 8.46 -31.85 5.24
N ARG A 153 8.10 -32.64 4.23
CA ARG A 153 7.75 -32.15 2.91
C ARG A 153 6.50 -31.27 2.94
N TYR A 154 5.45 -31.72 3.62
CA TYR A 154 4.20 -30.97 3.76
C TYR A 154 4.44 -29.63 4.47
N TYR A 155 5.24 -29.61 5.53
CA TYR A 155 5.66 -28.38 6.21
C TYR A 155 6.35 -27.41 5.27
N PHE A 156 7.25 -27.92 4.43
CA PHE A 156 7.96 -27.09 3.47
C PHE A 156 6.99 -26.40 2.51
N VAL A 157 6.03 -27.14 1.93
CA VAL A 157 4.97 -26.58 1.07
C VAL A 157 4.14 -25.52 1.79
N PHE A 158 3.80 -25.81 3.04
CA PHE A 158 2.90 -24.97 3.81
C PHE A 158 3.57 -23.64 4.20
N ILE A 159 4.81 -23.68 4.69
CA ILE A 159 5.62 -22.48 4.98
C ILE A 159 5.78 -21.61 3.73
N THR A 160 5.99 -22.23 2.57
CA THR A 160 6.04 -21.53 1.28
C THR A 160 4.76 -20.78 0.95
N VAL A 161 3.61 -21.43 1.08
CA VAL A 161 2.32 -20.81 0.77
C VAL A 161 2.06 -19.64 1.70
N ILE A 162 2.36 -19.80 2.99
CA ILE A 162 2.29 -18.70 3.97
C ILE A 162 3.19 -17.55 3.53
N TYR A 163 4.44 -17.82 3.19
CA TYR A 163 5.41 -16.78 2.82
C TYR A 163 4.97 -15.98 1.58
N SER A 164 4.49 -16.67 0.53
CA SER A 164 3.98 -16.01 -0.68
C SER A 164 2.73 -15.18 -0.37
N ASN A 165 1.78 -15.73 0.40
CA ASN A 165 0.59 -15.00 0.82
C ASN A 165 0.94 -13.78 1.67
N TYR A 166 1.92 -13.89 2.56
CA TYR A 166 2.42 -12.79 3.37
C TYR A 166 3.00 -11.68 2.49
N THR A 167 3.77 -12.04 1.46
CA THR A 167 4.36 -11.10 0.50
C THR A 167 3.26 -10.34 -0.26
N ILE A 168 2.25 -11.05 -0.78
CA ILE A 168 1.12 -10.44 -1.51
C ILE A 168 0.27 -9.55 -0.59
N ALA A 169 -0.05 -10.02 0.62
CA ALA A 169 -0.82 -9.24 1.58
C ALA A 169 -0.06 -7.97 2.01
N SER A 170 1.26 -8.06 2.20
CA SER A 170 2.09 -6.91 2.57
C SER A 170 2.13 -5.86 1.46
N SER A 171 2.24 -6.25 0.19
CA SER A 171 2.21 -5.29 -0.91
C SER A 171 0.84 -4.64 -1.07
N ALA A 172 -0.24 -5.41 -0.92
CA ALA A 172 -1.60 -4.89 -0.91
C ALA A 172 -1.83 -3.93 0.27
N LEU A 173 -1.28 -4.22 1.45
CA LEU A 173 -1.36 -3.34 2.62
C LEU A 173 -0.59 -2.02 2.41
N ILE A 174 0.59 -2.05 1.80
CA ILE A 174 1.33 -0.81 1.45
C ILE A 174 0.50 0.03 0.49
N CYS A 175 -0.02 -0.58 -0.58
CA CYS A 175 -0.85 0.12 -1.56
C CYS A 175 -2.12 0.69 -0.90
N GLY A 176 -2.86 -0.13 -0.17
CA GLY A 176 -4.11 0.25 0.49
C GLY A 176 -3.94 1.32 1.57
N THR A 177 -2.85 1.28 2.35
CA THR A 177 -2.57 2.31 3.35
C THR A 177 -2.25 3.66 2.72
N VAL A 178 -1.48 3.67 1.63
CA VAL A 178 -1.13 4.90 0.91
C VAL A 178 -2.37 5.47 0.22
N LEU A 179 -3.13 4.66 -0.52
CA LEU A 179 -4.37 5.08 -1.17
C LEU A 179 -5.44 5.54 -0.17
N GLY A 180 -5.62 4.81 0.93
CA GLY A 180 -6.57 5.19 1.97
C GLY A 180 -6.19 6.50 2.66
N TYR A 181 -4.89 6.71 2.90
CA TYR A 181 -4.42 7.95 3.51
C TYR A 181 -4.53 9.14 2.55
N THR A 182 -4.14 9.00 1.27
CA THR A 182 -4.30 10.05 0.26
C THR A 182 -5.76 10.42 0.10
N SER A 183 -6.65 9.44 -0.07
CA SER A 183 -8.11 9.65 -0.16
C SER A 183 -8.66 10.44 1.03
N SER A 184 -8.28 10.08 2.26
CA SER A 184 -8.69 10.80 3.47
C SER A 184 -8.23 12.27 3.46
N ARG A 185 -7.03 12.55 2.96
CA ARG A 185 -6.50 13.91 2.87
C ARG A 185 -7.15 14.72 1.76
N PHE A 186 -7.40 14.12 0.59
CA PHE A 186 -8.17 14.77 -0.47
C PHE A 186 -9.57 15.16 0.00
N HIS A 187 -10.25 14.29 0.75
CA HIS A 187 -11.56 14.62 1.31
C HIS A 187 -11.50 15.83 2.27
N ARG A 188 -10.44 15.95 3.08
CA ARG A 188 -10.26 17.11 3.96
C ARG A 188 -9.97 18.39 3.20
N VAL A 189 -9.08 18.33 2.21
CA VAL A 189 -8.78 19.47 1.33
C VAL A 189 -10.05 19.95 0.64
N ASN A 190 -10.86 19.02 0.10
CA ASN A 190 -12.11 19.35 -0.57
C ASN A 190 -13.13 20.00 0.38
N ASN A 191 -13.27 19.47 1.61
CA ASN A 191 -14.15 20.10 2.61
C ASN A 191 -13.69 21.51 2.97
N LEU A 192 -12.38 21.72 3.11
CA LEU A 192 -11.83 23.02 3.45
C LEU A 192 -11.98 24.03 2.31
N LEU A 193 -11.77 23.62 1.06
CA LEU A 193 -12.05 24.43 -0.12
C LEU A 193 -13.53 24.82 -0.20
N ARG A 194 -14.44 23.90 0.17
CA ARG A 194 -15.88 24.17 0.19
C ARG A 194 -16.26 25.22 1.24
N ILE A 195 -15.65 25.18 2.43
CA ILE A 195 -15.85 26.18 3.50
C ILE A 195 -15.31 27.54 3.05
N ILE A 196 -14.08 27.59 2.51
CA ILE A 196 -13.52 28.86 2.00
C ILE A 196 -14.40 29.43 0.88
N TYR A 197 -14.90 28.57 -0.01
CA TYR A 197 -15.77 29.00 -1.09
C TYR A 197 -17.11 29.55 -0.56
N SER A 198 -17.73 28.90 0.44
CA SER A 198 -18.95 29.42 1.07
C SER A 198 -18.69 30.74 1.78
N ASP A 199 -17.63 30.85 2.58
CA ASP A 199 -17.31 32.07 3.33
C ASP A 199 -17.03 33.26 2.40
N ILE A 200 -16.33 33.03 1.28
CA ILE A 200 -16.11 34.08 0.27
C ILE A 200 -17.43 34.47 -0.43
N PHE A 201 -18.28 33.51 -0.76
CA PHE A 201 -19.52 33.80 -1.49
C PHE A 201 -20.59 34.44 -0.59
N GLU A 202 -20.64 34.04 0.68
CA GLU A 202 -21.55 34.55 1.71
C GLU A 202 -21.13 35.97 2.17
N ASN A 203 -19.83 36.23 2.38
CA ASN A 203 -19.34 37.60 2.61
C ASN A 203 -19.54 38.54 1.40
N ASN A 204 -19.55 38.00 0.18
CA ASN A 204 -19.87 38.77 -1.02
C ASN A 204 -21.38 38.95 -1.25
N ALA A 205 -22.24 38.21 -0.54
CA ALA A 205 -23.69 38.38 -0.59
C ALA A 205 -24.13 39.63 0.18
N ASP A 206 -23.48 39.93 1.32
CA ASP A 206 -23.70 41.19 2.06
C ASP A 206 -23.21 42.42 1.27
N TYR A 207 -22.15 42.28 0.47
CA TYR A 207 -21.67 43.35 -0.43
C TYR A 207 -22.48 43.48 -1.74
N ARG A 208 -23.42 42.57 -2.00
CA ARG A 208 -24.09 42.43 -3.31
C ARG A 208 -25.23 43.43 -3.54
N CYS A 209 -25.75 44.09 -2.51
CA CYS A 209 -26.75 45.13 -2.68
C CYS A 209 -26.23 46.36 -3.44
N THR A 210 -24.91 46.54 -3.61
CA THR A 210 -24.35 47.73 -4.28
C THR A 210 -23.81 47.46 -5.71
N ARG A 211 -23.73 46.20 -6.17
CA ARG A 211 -22.98 45.86 -7.41
C ARG A 211 -23.72 44.98 -8.43
N GLN A 212 -25.05 44.94 -8.39
CA GLN A 212 -25.90 44.14 -9.30
C GLN A 212 -25.71 44.44 -10.80
N ASN A 213 -25.15 45.58 -11.19
CA ASN A 213 -24.98 45.93 -12.60
C ASN A 213 -23.75 45.31 -13.29
N ARG A 214 -22.81 44.67 -12.56
CA ARG A 214 -21.58 44.10 -13.17
C ARG A 214 -21.62 42.58 -13.37
N SER A 215 -22.55 41.87 -12.72
CA SER A 215 -22.61 40.40 -12.72
C SER A 215 -23.28 39.76 -13.93
N ILE A 216 -24.03 40.53 -14.72
CA ILE A 216 -24.72 40.03 -15.91
C ILE A 216 -23.73 39.72 -17.04
N LEU A 217 -22.58 40.40 -17.10
CA LEU A 217 -21.58 40.17 -18.15
C LEU A 217 -20.71 38.92 -17.89
N VAL A 218 -20.52 38.53 -16.63
CA VAL A 218 -19.62 37.41 -16.26
C VAL A 218 -20.35 36.06 -16.34
N SER A 219 -21.68 36.02 -16.16
CA SER A 219 -22.43 34.77 -16.27
C SER A 219 -22.42 34.20 -17.69
N GLN A 220 -22.27 35.04 -18.73
CA GLN A 220 -22.13 34.59 -20.11
C GLN A 220 -20.81 33.84 -20.39
N TRP A 221 -19.73 34.14 -19.65
CA TRP A 221 -18.45 33.44 -19.80
C TRP A 221 -18.43 32.06 -19.14
N ILE A 222 -19.22 31.88 -18.08
CA ILE A 222 -19.24 30.63 -17.29
C ILE A 222 -20.01 29.52 -18.03
N THR A 223 -21.06 29.86 -18.78
CA THR A 223 -21.82 28.88 -19.58
C THR A 223 -20.98 28.28 -20.71
N GLY A 224 -20.03 29.04 -21.28
CA GLY A 224 -19.10 28.54 -22.31
C GLY A 224 -18.07 27.52 -21.78
N ALA A 225 -17.68 27.62 -20.50
CA ALA A 225 -16.69 26.72 -19.89
C ALA A 225 -17.30 25.40 -19.38
N MET A 226 -18.60 25.37 -19.11
CA MET A 226 -19.29 24.18 -18.58
C MET A 226 -19.36 23.04 -19.61
N ASN A 227 -19.47 23.37 -20.90
CA ASN A 227 -19.44 22.37 -21.99
C ASN A 227 -18.06 21.69 -22.17
N ARG A 228 -16.94 22.31 -21.73
CA ARG A 228 -15.62 21.65 -21.79
C ARG A 228 -15.38 20.65 -20.65
N LYS A 229 -16.04 20.82 -19.49
CA LYS A 229 -15.85 19.92 -18.34
C LYS A 229 -16.59 18.59 -18.48
N GLN A 230 -17.69 18.53 -19.24
CA GLN A 230 -18.41 17.28 -19.48
C GLN A 230 -17.63 16.27 -20.34
N HIS A 231 -16.76 16.73 -21.25
CA HIS A 231 -15.91 15.81 -22.03
C HIS A 231 -14.76 15.18 -21.22
N MET A 232 -14.39 15.76 -20.08
CA MET A 232 -13.28 15.26 -19.25
C MET A 232 -13.70 14.13 -18.31
N TRP A 233 -15.00 13.97 -18.03
CA TRP A 233 -15.54 12.89 -17.18
C TRP A 233 -15.80 11.58 -17.93
N ILE A 234 -15.71 11.58 -19.26
CA ILE A 234 -15.98 10.39 -20.09
C ILE A 234 -14.69 9.58 -20.37
N ILE A 235 -13.51 10.09 -19.99
CA ILE A 235 -12.20 9.47 -20.32
C ILE A 235 -11.45 8.91 -19.08
N MET A 236 -12.05 8.92 -17.88
CA MET A 236 -11.49 8.27 -16.69
C MET A 236 -12.30 7.03 -16.31
#